data_AF-A0A413H0L3-F1
#
_entry.id   AF-A0A413H0L3-F1
#
_cell.length_a   1.000
_cell.length_b   1.000
_cell.length_c   1.000
_cell.angle_alpha   90.00
_cell.angle_beta   90.00
_cell.angle_gamma   90.00
#
_symmetry.space_group_name_H-M   'P 1'
#
loop_
_entity.id
_entity.type
_entity.pdbx_description
1 polymer ?
#
loop_
_entity_poly.entity_id
_entity_poly.type
_entity_poly.pdbx_seq_one_letter_code
_entity_poly.pdbx_strand_id
1 'polypeptide(L)'
;MKYSETINSLIRKGLNEVNHSINGHLPLSIRREILQTINEPCVIGKISISCALKVYPIWNDFFKNDTEIIGLIKQSEKFLLGQINEKELLGNAEHLEVFVQDYNKEDNIMVMFAGMTDVHAAYDVLTSGGMEECVSDEEALQNPDTWDTAFIASLAYNGGAVALDAINHDRNKEFWNWYLTDCIRIAFFNDKLPYPPTTSIVSAKYFSGNNIKEYRTQPNIWKENAECRSRMNDIKGILVKIMDITHWTKSDFYFYHVGTASYTQVFYYKGNELVKFNLDINISMYLSRKVEN
;
A
#
# COMPACT_ATOMS: atom_id res chain seq x y z
N MET A 1 -13.77 -19.44 -14.52
CA MET A 1 -15.17 -19.11 -14.86
C MET A 1 -15.24 -18.16 -16.06
N LYS A 2 -16.34 -18.11 -16.84
CA LYS A 2 -16.45 -17.27 -18.05
C LYS A 2 -17.05 -15.90 -17.69
N TYR A 3 -16.41 -14.84 -18.16
CA TYR A 3 -17.00 -13.51 -18.30
C TYR A 3 -18.45 -13.61 -18.81
N SER A 4 -19.43 -13.25 -17.98
CA SER A 4 -20.84 -13.61 -18.14
C SER A 4 -21.70 -12.44 -18.60
N GLU A 5 -22.89 -12.73 -19.12
CA GLU A 5 -23.87 -11.69 -19.47
C GLU A 5 -24.30 -10.88 -18.23
N THR A 6 -24.30 -11.50 -17.04
CA THR A 6 -24.54 -10.81 -15.76
C THR A 6 -23.46 -9.76 -15.49
N ILE A 7 -22.18 -10.10 -15.66
CA ILE A 7 -21.06 -9.14 -15.50
C ILE A 7 -21.21 -8.00 -16.52
N ASN A 8 -21.55 -8.29 -17.78
CA ASN A 8 -21.82 -7.26 -18.78
C ASN A 8 -22.98 -6.34 -18.40
N SER A 9 -24.05 -6.90 -17.85
CA SER A 9 -25.20 -6.11 -17.37
C SER A 9 -24.79 -5.17 -16.24
N LEU A 10 -23.99 -5.65 -15.28
CA LEU A 10 -23.47 -4.83 -14.19
C LEU A 10 -22.51 -3.75 -14.68
N ILE A 11 -21.66 -4.06 -15.66
CA ILE A 11 -20.78 -3.08 -16.31
C ILE A 11 -21.63 -1.98 -16.98
N ARG A 12 -22.67 -2.33 -17.73
CA ARG A 12 -23.58 -1.34 -18.34
C ARG A 12 -24.28 -0.48 -17.29
N LYS A 13 -24.74 -1.08 -16.18
CA LYS A 13 -25.32 -0.37 -15.04
C LYS A 13 -24.30 0.61 -14.44
N GLY A 14 -23.07 0.17 -14.16
CA GLY A 14 -22.00 1.02 -13.64
C GLY A 14 -21.64 2.16 -14.59
N LEU A 15 -21.54 1.91 -15.90
CA LEU A 15 -21.30 2.95 -16.90
C LEU A 15 -22.44 3.97 -16.91
N ASN A 16 -23.69 3.52 -16.75
CA ASN A 16 -24.83 4.42 -16.66
C ASN A 16 -24.75 5.32 -15.41
N GLU A 17 -24.42 4.76 -14.24
CA GLU A 17 -24.24 5.55 -13.01
C GLU A 17 -23.12 6.58 -13.14
N VAL A 18 -21.95 6.17 -13.63
CA VAL A 18 -20.80 7.06 -13.86
C VAL A 18 -21.17 8.23 -14.80
N ASN A 19 -22.01 7.98 -15.81
CA ASN A 19 -22.45 9.01 -16.75
C ASN A 19 -23.45 10.02 -16.14
N HIS A 20 -24.19 9.65 -15.10
CA HIS A 20 -25.20 10.50 -14.45
C HIS A 20 -24.74 11.04 -13.08
N SER A 21 -23.59 10.58 -12.58
CA SER A 21 -22.98 11.01 -11.33
C SER A 21 -22.41 12.42 -11.44
N ILE A 22 -22.67 13.27 -10.44
CA ILE A 22 -22.22 14.68 -10.40
C ILE A 22 -20.69 14.79 -10.48
N ASN A 23 -19.96 13.84 -9.88
CA ASN A 23 -18.51 13.79 -9.87
C ASN A 23 -17.94 12.61 -10.68
N GLY A 24 -18.74 12.00 -11.55
CA GLY A 24 -18.32 10.87 -12.38
C GLY A 24 -17.96 9.61 -11.57
N HIS A 25 -18.44 9.49 -10.34
CA HIS A 25 -18.10 8.40 -9.43
C HIS A 25 -18.91 7.11 -9.71
N LEU A 26 -18.26 5.96 -9.54
CA LEU A 26 -18.89 4.64 -9.54
C LEU A 26 -19.17 4.21 -8.09
N PRO A 27 -20.42 3.99 -7.65
CA PRO A 27 -20.74 3.61 -6.27
C PRO A 27 -20.08 2.31 -5.80
N LEU A 28 -19.74 2.22 -4.51
CA LEU A 28 -19.16 1.02 -3.89
C LEU A 28 -20.09 -0.19 -4.03
N SER A 29 -21.40 0.00 -3.88
CA SER A 29 -22.42 -1.04 -4.04
C SER A 29 -22.31 -1.76 -5.39
N ILE A 30 -22.08 -1.02 -6.48
CA ILE A 30 -21.89 -1.60 -7.82
C ILE A 30 -20.52 -2.27 -7.95
N ARG A 31 -19.45 -1.65 -7.43
CA ARG A 31 -18.11 -2.27 -7.45
C ARG A 31 -18.14 -3.62 -6.74
N ARG A 32 -18.77 -3.68 -5.56
CA ARG A 32 -19.00 -4.89 -4.77
C ARG A 32 -19.83 -5.93 -5.52
N GLU A 33 -20.96 -5.53 -6.10
CA GLU A 33 -21.85 -6.42 -6.87
C GLU A 33 -21.09 -7.06 -8.05
N ILE A 34 -20.23 -6.30 -8.73
CA ILE A 34 -19.35 -6.80 -9.79
C ILE A 34 -18.35 -7.82 -9.24
N LEU A 35 -17.58 -7.49 -8.20
CA LEU A 35 -16.57 -8.39 -7.64
C LEU A 35 -17.18 -9.68 -7.07
N GLN A 36 -18.34 -9.58 -6.39
CA GLN A 36 -19.14 -10.74 -5.94
C GLN A 36 -19.62 -11.60 -7.10
N THR A 37 -20.00 -11.00 -8.22
CA THR A 37 -20.41 -11.76 -9.41
C THR A 37 -19.20 -12.42 -10.08
N ILE A 38 -18.02 -11.79 -10.01
CA ILE A 38 -16.76 -12.35 -10.51
C ILE A 38 -16.29 -13.52 -9.67
N ASN A 39 -16.43 -13.49 -8.34
CA ASN A 39 -16.16 -14.58 -7.38
C ASN A 39 -14.95 -15.49 -7.70
N GLU A 40 -13.88 -14.93 -8.24
CA GLU A 40 -12.69 -15.66 -8.69
C GLU A 40 -11.47 -14.89 -8.16
N PRO A 41 -10.85 -15.34 -7.05
CA PRO A 41 -9.79 -14.61 -6.36
C PRO A 41 -8.65 -14.16 -7.28
N CYS A 42 -8.25 -15.00 -8.25
CA CYS A 42 -7.21 -14.66 -9.21
C CYS A 42 -7.62 -13.49 -10.13
N VAL A 43 -8.87 -13.45 -10.57
CA VAL A 43 -9.39 -12.35 -11.42
C VAL A 43 -9.53 -11.08 -10.59
N ILE A 44 -10.06 -11.17 -9.37
CA ILE A 44 -10.20 -10.03 -8.46
C ILE A 44 -8.82 -9.44 -8.13
N GLY A 45 -7.84 -10.27 -7.78
CA GLY A 45 -6.47 -9.83 -7.55
C GLY A 45 -5.85 -9.16 -8.77
N LYS A 46 -6.08 -9.68 -9.98
CA LYS A 46 -5.65 -9.03 -11.23
C LYS A 46 -6.30 -7.67 -11.46
N ILE A 47 -7.56 -7.46 -11.04
CA ILE A 47 -8.22 -6.15 -11.08
C ILE A 47 -7.50 -5.18 -10.15
N SER A 48 -7.21 -5.57 -8.90
CA SER A 48 -6.49 -4.74 -7.94
C SER A 48 -5.08 -4.39 -8.43
N ILE A 49 -4.33 -5.35 -8.98
CA ILE A 49 -3.00 -5.10 -9.58
C ILE A 49 -3.11 -4.19 -10.81
N SER A 50 -4.18 -4.29 -11.59
CA SER A 50 -4.39 -3.39 -12.74
C SER A 50 -4.66 -1.95 -12.30
N CYS A 51 -5.39 -1.74 -11.19
CA CYS A 51 -5.56 -0.42 -10.59
C CYS A 51 -4.22 0.18 -10.13
N ALA A 52 -3.39 -0.62 -9.45
CA ALA A 52 -2.02 -0.26 -9.09
C ALA A 52 -1.19 0.16 -10.31
N LEU A 53 -1.18 -0.66 -11.37
CA LEU A 53 -0.48 -0.34 -12.63
C LEU A 53 -1.00 0.93 -13.33
N LYS A 54 -2.29 1.24 -13.21
CA LYS A 54 -2.89 2.44 -13.80
C LYS A 54 -2.34 3.72 -13.16
N VAL A 55 -2.05 3.68 -11.86
CA VAL A 55 -1.57 4.85 -11.10
C VAL A 55 -0.06 4.84 -10.84
N TYR A 56 0.62 3.70 -11.05
CA TYR A 56 2.08 3.60 -10.92
C TYR A 56 2.89 4.70 -11.63
N PRO A 57 2.53 5.20 -12.83
CA PRO A 57 3.25 6.31 -13.44
C PRO A 57 3.35 7.55 -12.56
N ILE A 58 2.35 7.82 -11.72
CA ILE A 58 2.35 8.91 -10.73
C ILE A 58 3.50 8.74 -9.75
N TRP A 59 3.64 7.53 -9.17
CA TRP A 59 4.72 7.21 -8.26
C TRP A 59 6.09 7.29 -8.93
N ASN A 60 6.22 6.69 -10.12
CA ASN A 60 7.49 6.63 -10.84
C ASN A 60 7.96 8.02 -11.32
N ASP A 61 7.05 8.93 -11.66
CA ASP A 61 7.39 10.29 -12.03
C ASP A 61 7.94 11.08 -10.84
N PHE A 62 7.42 10.82 -9.63
CA PHE A 62 7.87 11.44 -8.38
C PHE A 62 9.18 10.82 -7.87
N PHE A 63 9.19 9.50 -7.62
CA PHE A 63 10.37 8.74 -7.19
C PHE A 63 11.01 8.02 -8.38
N LYS A 64 11.72 8.78 -9.20
CA LYS A 64 12.41 8.20 -10.36
C LYS A 64 13.40 7.12 -9.91
N ASN A 65 13.35 5.96 -10.58
CA ASN A 65 14.16 4.77 -10.30
C ASN A 65 13.82 4.04 -9.00
N ASP A 66 12.65 4.32 -8.41
CA ASP A 66 12.11 3.53 -7.31
C ASP A 66 11.64 2.17 -7.81
N THR A 67 12.29 1.11 -7.33
CA THR A 67 11.97 -0.26 -7.76
C THR A 67 11.11 -1.03 -6.77
N GLU A 68 10.87 -0.51 -5.56
CA GLU A 68 10.17 -1.29 -4.54
C GLU A 68 8.67 -1.32 -4.78
N ILE A 69 8.04 -0.20 -5.12
CA ILE A 69 6.60 -0.18 -5.43
C ILE A 69 6.29 -1.09 -6.63
N ILE A 70 6.98 -0.92 -7.76
CA ILE A 70 6.80 -1.83 -8.90
C ILE A 70 7.22 -3.27 -8.58
N GLY A 71 8.13 -3.44 -7.62
CA GLY A 71 8.53 -4.71 -7.06
C GLY A 71 7.37 -5.39 -6.33
N LEU A 72 6.64 -4.67 -5.48
CA LEU A 72 5.46 -5.15 -4.76
C LEU A 72 4.37 -5.58 -5.74
N ILE A 73 4.05 -4.75 -6.74
CA ILE A 73 3.07 -5.09 -7.79
C ILE A 73 3.44 -6.41 -8.49
N LYS A 74 4.72 -6.63 -8.80
CA LYS A 74 5.21 -7.89 -9.40
C LYS A 74 5.12 -9.06 -8.43
N GLN A 75 5.38 -8.84 -7.14
CA GLN A 75 5.25 -9.88 -6.12
C GLN A 75 3.80 -10.30 -5.94
N SER A 76 2.84 -9.36 -5.96
CA SER A 76 1.41 -9.67 -5.92
C SER A 76 0.99 -10.57 -7.09
N GLU A 77 1.44 -10.28 -8.32
CA GLU A 77 1.19 -11.16 -9.47
C GLU A 77 1.84 -12.54 -9.28
N LYS A 78 3.08 -12.61 -8.79
CA LYS A 78 3.76 -13.88 -8.48
C LYS A 78 3.03 -14.70 -7.43
N PHE A 79 2.47 -14.06 -6.41
CA PHE A 79 1.68 -14.72 -5.37
C PHE A 79 0.41 -15.34 -5.96
N LEU A 80 -0.32 -14.62 -6.83
CA LEU A 80 -1.47 -15.17 -7.55
C LEU A 80 -1.11 -16.39 -8.41
N LEU A 81 0.14 -16.47 -8.88
CA LEU A 81 0.68 -17.61 -9.64
C LEU A 81 1.27 -18.71 -8.74
N GLY A 82 1.20 -18.58 -7.41
CA GLY A 82 1.73 -19.55 -6.45
C GLY A 82 3.26 -19.61 -6.37
N GLN A 83 3.95 -18.54 -6.80
CA GLN A 83 5.42 -18.50 -6.91
C GLN A 83 6.12 -17.94 -5.67
N ILE A 84 5.39 -17.24 -4.80
CA ILE A 84 5.88 -16.74 -3.50
C ILE A 84 4.85 -17.08 -2.42
N ASN A 85 5.28 -17.05 -1.16
CA ASN A 85 4.42 -17.37 -0.02
C ASN A 85 3.78 -16.11 0.61
N GLU A 86 2.72 -16.33 1.40
CA GLU A 86 1.92 -15.27 2.04
C GLU A 86 2.77 -14.37 2.95
N LYS A 87 3.62 -14.98 3.78
CA LYS A 87 4.48 -14.26 4.73
C LYS A 87 5.45 -13.31 4.03
N GLU A 88 5.99 -13.71 2.89
CA GLU A 88 6.90 -12.89 2.10
C GLU A 88 6.19 -11.68 1.49
N LEU A 89 5.01 -11.86 0.90
CA LEU A 89 4.24 -10.76 0.32
C LEU A 89 3.72 -9.81 1.42
N LEU A 90 3.17 -10.36 2.51
CA LEU A 90 2.66 -9.57 3.63
C LEU A 90 3.74 -8.69 4.25
N GLY A 91 4.91 -9.25 4.56
CA GLY A 91 5.99 -8.47 5.17
C GLY A 91 6.50 -7.34 4.26
N ASN A 92 6.49 -7.53 2.94
CA ASN A 92 6.87 -6.48 1.98
C ASN A 92 5.78 -5.40 1.84
N ALA A 93 4.50 -5.78 1.92
CA ALA A 93 3.38 -4.84 1.92
C ALA A 93 3.38 -3.97 3.19
N GLU A 94 3.48 -4.59 4.38
CA GLU A 94 3.53 -3.88 5.68
C GLU A 94 4.72 -2.90 5.75
N HIS A 95 5.87 -3.30 5.22
CA HIS A 95 7.04 -2.42 5.16
C HIS A 95 6.80 -1.17 4.31
N LEU A 96 6.18 -1.35 3.14
CA LEU A 96 5.93 -0.26 2.21
C LEU A 96 4.75 0.61 2.62
N GLU A 97 3.76 0.06 3.33
CA GLU A 97 2.63 0.82 3.87
C GLU A 97 3.11 1.95 4.79
N VAL A 98 3.96 1.62 5.77
CA VAL A 98 4.53 2.60 6.71
C VAL A 98 5.27 3.70 5.94
N PHE A 99 6.01 3.32 4.91
CA PHE A 99 6.76 4.27 4.09
C PHE A 99 5.85 5.19 3.26
N VAL A 100 4.80 4.65 2.65
CA VAL A 100 3.87 5.42 1.84
C VAL A 100 3.09 6.41 2.72
N GLN A 101 2.65 5.98 3.90
CA GLN A 101 1.89 6.81 4.85
C GLN A 101 2.67 8.05 5.32
N ASP A 102 4.00 8.00 5.36
CA ASP A 102 4.85 9.17 5.68
C ASP A 102 4.69 10.33 4.67
N TYR A 103 4.12 10.07 3.49
CA TYR A 103 3.84 11.08 2.45
C TYR A 103 2.46 11.72 2.55
N ASN A 104 1.74 11.54 3.67
CA ASN A 104 0.49 12.23 3.98
C ASN A 104 0.71 13.72 4.32
N LYS A 105 1.29 14.47 3.38
CA LYS A 105 1.45 15.94 3.43
C LYS A 105 0.67 16.53 2.26
N GLU A 106 0.10 17.72 2.43
CA GLU A 106 -0.80 18.36 1.45
C GLU A 106 -0.26 18.35 0.00
N ASP A 107 1.06 18.53 -0.18
CA ASP A 107 1.68 18.55 -1.51
C ASP A 107 1.93 17.16 -2.15
N ASN A 108 1.83 16.07 -1.38
CA ASN A 108 2.22 14.72 -1.80
C ASN A 108 1.07 13.69 -1.77
N ILE A 109 -0.16 14.12 -1.48
CA ILE A 109 -1.32 13.22 -1.31
C ILE A 109 -1.57 12.34 -2.54
N MET A 110 -1.42 12.90 -3.74
CA MET A 110 -1.55 12.15 -4.99
C MET A 110 -0.59 10.95 -5.06
N VAL A 111 0.66 11.17 -4.65
CA VAL A 111 1.72 10.16 -4.67
C VAL A 111 1.51 9.14 -3.56
N MET A 112 1.09 9.61 -2.37
CA MET A 112 0.68 8.74 -1.28
C MET A 112 -0.45 7.79 -1.72
N PHE A 113 -1.53 8.29 -2.33
CA PHE A 113 -2.60 7.42 -2.81
C PHE A 113 -2.16 6.45 -3.91
N ALA A 114 -1.23 6.86 -4.79
CA ALA A 114 -0.64 5.94 -5.75
C ALA A 114 0.06 4.77 -5.04
N GLY A 115 0.96 5.06 -4.08
CA GLY A 115 1.62 4.02 -3.30
C GLY A 115 0.67 3.18 -2.43
N MET A 116 -0.38 3.79 -1.86
CA MET A 116 -1.38 3.07 -1.05
C MET A 116 -2.20 2.13 -1.92
N THR A 117 -2.47 2.50 -3.17
CA THR A 117 -3.10 1.60 -4.15
C THR A 117 -2.25 0.34 -4.35
N ASP A 118 -0.93 0.49 -4.45
CA ASP A 118 -0.02 -0.64 -4.67
C ASP A 118 0.03 -1.57 -3.44
N VAL A 119 0.02 -1.00 -2.24
CA VAL A 119 -0.07 -1.73 -0.96
C VAL A 119 -1.41 -2.46 -0.82
N HIS A 120 -2.53 -1.77 -1.05
CA HIS A 120 -3.86 -2.38 -0.96
C HIS A 120 -4.05 -3.47 -2.02
N ALA A 121 -3.47 -3.32 -3.22
CA ALA A 121 -3.47 -4.39 -4.21
C ALA A 121 -2.75 -5.66 -3.72
N ALA A 122 -1.68 -5.54 -2.91
CA ALA A 122 -1.05 -6.68 -2.27
C ALA A 122 -1.95 -7.32 -1.20
N TYR A 123 -2.62 -6.51 -0.38
CA TYR A 123 -3.57 -7.01 0.63
C TYR A 123 -4.78 -7.70 0.01
N ASP A 124 -5.38 -7.13 -1.05
CA ASP A 124 -6.49 -7.76 -1.79
C ASP A 124 -6.09 -9.14 -2.32
N VAL A 125 -4.86 -9.25 -2.84
CA VAL A 125 -4.33 -10.52 -3.35
C VAL A 125 -4.15 -11.56 -2.23
N LEU A 126 -3.70 -11.14 -1.04
CA LEU A 126 -3.54 -11.99 0.14
C LEU A 126 -4.90 -12.47 0.70
N THR A 127 -5.88 -11.57 0.79
CA THR A 127 -7.20 -11.85 1.36
C THR A 127 -8.18 -12.45 0.35
N SER A 128 -7.74 -12.68 -0.89
CA SER A 128 -8.61 -13.10 -2.00
C SER A 128 -9.74 -12.12 -2.31
N GLY A 129 -9.52 -10.83 -2.06
CA GLY A 129 -10.52 -9.77 -2.21
C GLY A 129 -11.63 -9.88 -1.16
N GLY A 130 -11.27 -10.25 0.07
CA GLY A 130 -12.19 -10.38 1.18
C GLY A 130 -13.03 -9.12 1.34
N MET A 131 -14.33 -9.22 1.07
CA MET A 131 -15.24 -8.08 1.13
C MET A 131 -15.80 -7.98 2.55
N GLU A 132 -15.32 -6.99 3.31
CA GLU A 132 -15.83 -6.66 4.64
C GLU A 132 -17.23 -6.01 4.61
N GLU A 133 -17.79 -5.81 5.81
CA GLU A 133 -19.19 -5.48 6.14
C GLU A 133 -19.94 -4.56 5.16
N CYS A 134 -21.27 -4.75 5.13
CA CYS A 134 -22.25 -3.95 4.40
C CYS A 134 -22.31 -2.49 4.90
N VAL A 135 -21.29 -1.72 4.58
CA VAL A 135 -21.24 -0.26 4.70
C VAL A 135 -22.00 0.35 3.52
N SER A 136 -22.79 1.40 3.76
CA SER A 136 -23.51 2.12 2.70
C SER A 136 -22.54 2.90 1.80
N ASP A 137 -22.99 3.29 0.60
CA ASP A 137 -22.16 4.09 -0.31
C ASP A 137 -21.74 5.43 0.33
N GLU A 138 -22.64 6.08 1.09
CA GLU A 138 -22.39 7.34 1.75
C GLU A 138 -21.40 7.23 2.90
N GLU A 139 -21.54 6.19 3.74
CA GLU A 139 -20.63 5.94 4.85
C GLU A 139 -19.24 5.58 4.32
N ALA A 140 -19.17 4.77 3.27
CA ALA A 140 -17.88 4.37 2.71
C ALA A 140 -17.09 5.55 2.15
N LEU A 141 -17.76 6.53 1.56
CA LEU A 141 -17.10 7.74 1.06
C LEU A 141 -16.49 8.60 2.17
N GLN A 142 -16.98 8.49 3.41
CA GLN A 142 -16.49 9.26 4.56
C GLN A 142 -15.54 8.47 5.45
N ASN A 143 -15.43 7.16 5.26
CA ASN A 143 -14.61 6.28 6.08
C ASN A 143 -13.44 5.67 5.26
N PRO A 144 -12.22 6.23 5.38
CA PRO A 144 -11.03 5.72 4.69
C PRO A 144 -10.75 4.22 4.90
N ASP A 145 -11.12 3.67 6.06
CA ASP A 145 -10.92 2.25 6.39
C ASP A 145 -11.75 1.31 5.50
N THR A 146 -12.75 1.84 4.81
CA THR A 146 -13.65 1.08 3.93
C THR A 146 -13.32 1.21 2.46
N TRP A 147 -12.29 2.00 2.12
CA TRP A 147 -11.93 2.28 0.73
C TRP A 147 -11.25 1.09 0.08
N ASP A 148 -11.86 0.60 -1.01
CA ASP A 148 -11.25 -0.42 -1.84
C ASP A 148 -10.10 0.13 -2.70
N THR A 149 -9.24 -0.78 -3.17
CA THR A 149 -8.08 -0.47 -4.02
C THR A 149 -8.45 0.38 -5.25
N ALA A 150 -9.60 0.12 -5.88
CA ALA A 150 -10.01 0.86 -7.06
C ALA A 150 -10.41 2.30 -6.72
N PHE A 151 -11.03 2.52 -5.57
CA PHE A 151 -11.38 3.86 -5.10
C PHE A 151 -10.12 4.66 -4.76
N ILE A 152 -9.16 4.09 -4.03
CA ILE A 152 -7.88 4.76 -3.70
C ILE A 152 -7.13 5.13 -5.00
N ALA A 153 -7.08 4.21 -5.96
CA ALA A 153 -6.52 4.47 -7.29
C ALA A 153 -7.24 5.65 -7.99
N SER A 154 -8.57 5.71 -7.89
CA SER A 154 -9.33 6.84 -8.45
C SER A 154 -8.92 8.17 -7.80
N LEU A 155 -8.67 8.22 -6.49
CA LEU A 155 -8.23 9.44 -5.81
C LEU A 155 -6.84 9.89 -6.27
N ALA A 156 -5.90 8.94 -6.41
CA ALA A 156 -4.58 9.20 -7.00
C ALA A 156 -4.71 9.74 -8.43
N TYR A 157 -5.53 9.08 -9.26
CA TYR A 157 -5.76 9.47 -10.65
C TYR A 157 -6.39 10.86 -10.79
N ASN A 158 -7.16 11.31 -9.79
CA ASN A 158 -7.75 12.65 -9.73
C ASN A 158 -6.81 13.72 -9.14
N GLY A 159 -5.53 13.42 -8.94
CA GLY A 159 -4.55 14.38 -8.43
C GLY A 159 -4.47 14.46 -6.91
N GLY A 160 -4.91 13.41 -6.20
CA GLY A 160 -4.87 13.38 -4.73
C GLY A 160 -6.09 14.00 -4.07
N ALA A 161 -7.28 13.86 -4.66
CA ALA A 161 -8.50 14.43 -4.10
C ALA A 161 -8.80 13.82 -2.72
N VAL A 162 -8.70 14.64 -1.67
CA VAL A 162 -9.03 14.25 -0.28
C VAL A 162 -10.51 14.36 0.06
N ALA A 163 -11.27 15.06 -0.79
CA ALA A 163 -12.69 15.31 -0.61
C ALA A 163 -13.43 15.10 -1.94
N LEU A 164 -14.70 14.71 -1.86
CA LEU A 164 -15.52 14.39 -3.03
C LEU A 164 -15.76 15.56 -3.97
N ASP A 165 -15.82 16.77 -3.43
CA ASP A 165 -16.01 18.02 -4.17
C ASP A 165 -14.72 18.48 -4.88
N ALA A 166 -13.56 18.01 -4.44
CA ALA A 166 -12.28 18.21 -5.12
C ALA A 166 -12.07 17.23 -6.30
N ILE A 167 -12.93 16.22 -6.46
CA ILE A 167 -12.84 15.26 -7.55
C ILE A 167 -13.22 15.93 -8.87
N ASN A 168 -12.32 15.86 -9.85
CA ASN A 168 -12.61 16.31 -11.20
C ASN A 168 -13.54 15.31 -11.91
N HIS A 169 -14.75 15.76 -12.26
CA HIS A 169 -15.77 14.92 -12.91
C HIS A 169 -15.23 14.14 -14.12
N ASP A 170 -14.56 14.82 -15.06
CA ASP A 170 -14.15 14.20 -16.33
C ASP A 170 -13.03 13.18 -16.14
N ARG A 171 -12.04 13.48 -15.28
CA ARG A 171 -10.95 12.55 -14.96
C ARG A 171 -11.45 11.34 -14.18
N ASN A 172 -12.34 11.55 -13.21
CA ASN A 172 -12.90 10.45 -12.44
C ASN A 172 -13.74 9.54 -13.33
N LYS A 173 -14.56 10.13 -14.21
CA LYS A 173 -15.32 9.41 -15.22
C LYS A 173 -14.41 8.62 -16.17
N GLU A 174 -13.28 9.19 -16.60
CA GLU A 174 -12.29 8.46 -17.39
C GLU A 174 -11.75 7.23 -16.65
N PHE A 175 -11.37 7.39 -15.38
CA PHE A 175 -10.88 6.29 -14.56
C PHE A 175 -11.92 5.18 -14.41
N TRP A 176 -13.16 5.51 -14.04
CA TRP A 176 -14.21 4.50 -13.82
C TRP A 176 -14.69 3.84 -15.11
N ASN A 177 -14.72 4.57 -16.23
CA ASN A 177 -14.96 3.95 -17.53
C ASN A 177 -13.87 2.93 -17.86
N TRP A 178 -12.59 3.30 -17.72
CA TRP A 178 -11.46 2.37 -17.91
C TRP A 178 -11.55 1.16 -16.98
N TYR A 179 -11.93 1.35 -15.71
CA TYR A 179 -12.13 0.26 -14.75
C TYR A 179 -13.19 -0.73 -15.26
N LEU A 180 -14.35 -0.21 -15.69
CA LEU A 180 -15.48 -1.02 -16.14
C LEU A 180 -15.25 -1.69 -17.51
N THR A 181 -14.49 -1.08 -18.41
CA THR A 181 -14.30 -1.59 -19.79
C THR A 181 -13.01 -2.37 -19.99
N ASP A 182 -11.89 -1.82 -19.57
CA ASP A 182 -10.56 -2.35 -19.90
C ASP A 182 -9.98 -3.15 -18.74
N CYS A 183 -10.03 -2.62 -17.51
CA CYS A 183 -9.43 -3.26 -16.33
C CYS A 183 -10.04 -4.65 -16.07
N ILE A 184 -11.37 -4.74 -15.93
CA ILE A 184 -12.06 -6.02 -15.73
C ILE A 184 -11.77 -6.97 -16.88
N ARG A 185 -11.82 -6.49 -18.12
CA ARG A 185 -11.55 -7.31 -19.31
C ARG A 185 -10.12 -7.87 -19.33
N ILE A 186 -9.12 -7.03 -19.03
CA ILE A 186 -7.71 -7.43 -18.92
C ILE A 186 -7.56 -8.53 -17.87
N ALA A 187 -8.19 -8.39 -16.71
CA ALA A 187 -8.10 -9.38 -15.64
C ALA A 187 -8.65 -10.77 -16.05
N PHE A 188 -9.70 -10.81 -16.87
CA PHE A 188 -10.28 -12.06 -17.38
C PHE A 188 -9.47 -12.71 -18.51
N PHE A 189 -8.98 -11.91 -19.46
CA PHE A 189 -8.53 -12.44 -20.75
C PHE A 189 -7.02 -12.35 -20.99
N ASN A 190 -6.30 -11.51 -20.23
CA ASN A 190 -4.87 -11.38 -20.42
C ASN A 190 -4.10 -12.32 -19.49
N ASP A 191 -3.22 -13.12 -20.10
CA ASP A 191 -2.26 -13.95 -19.38
C ASP A 191 -1.20 -13.12 -18.66
N LYS A 192 -0.96 -11.89 -19.13
CA LYS A 192 0.02 -10.95 -18.58
C LYS A 192 -0.60 -9.58 -18.38
N LEU A 193 -0.36 -9.00 -17.20
CA LEU A 193 -0.79 -7.63 -16.89
C LEU A 193 0.07 -6.59 -17.66
N PRO A 194 -0.49 -5.42 -17.98
CA PRO A 194 0.15 -4.41 -18.82
C PRO A 194 1.19 -3.61 -18.05
N TYR A 195 2.26 -4.26 -17.60
CA TYR A 195 3.38 -3.58 -16.96
C TYR A 195 4.00 -2.56 -17.93
N PRO A 196 4.37 -1.36 -17.44
CA PRO A 196 5.13 -0.43 -18.25
C PRO A 196 6.44 -1.10 -18.71
N PRO A 197 6.89 -0.84 -19.95
CA PRO A 197 8.11 -1.42 -20.47
C PRO A 197 9.30 -1.08 -19.55
N THR A 198 10.23 -2.02 -19.37
CA THR A 198 11.42 -1.94 -18.49
C THR A 198 12.43 -0.83 -18.83
N THR A 199 12.09 0.08 -19.73
CA THR A 199 12.93 1.21 -20.11
C THR A 199 12.86 2.30 -19.05
N SER A 200 14.01 2.82 -18.65
CA SER A 200 14.14 4.04 -17.87
C SER A 200 13.37 5.17 -18.57
N ILE A 201 12.20 5.53 -18.04
CA ILE A 201 11.35 6.55 -18.67
C ILE A 201 11.97 7.92 -18.39
N VAL A 202 12.38 8.60 -19.46
CA VAL A 202 12.76 10.01 -19.44
C VAL A 202 11.53 10.81 -19.05
N SER A 203 11.65 11.54 -17.95
CA SER A 203 10.57 12.22 -17.27
C SER A 203 9.78 13.20 -18.13
N ALA A 204 8.45 13.13 -18.01
CA ALA A 204 7.59 14.23 -18.41
C ALA A 204 7.92 15.46 -17.52
N LYS A 205 8.27 16.57 -18.17
CA LYS A 205 8.46 17.86 -17.52
C LYS A 205 7.10 18.37 -17.03
N TYR A 206 6.72 18.05 -15.81
CA TYR A 206 5.67 18.79 -15.10
C TYR A 206 6.19 19.19 -13.72
N PHE A 207 5.95 20.47 -13.39
CA PHE A 207 6.50 21.27 -12.27
C PHE A 207 7.93 21.80 -12.46
N SER A 208 8.05 22.81 -13.34
CA SER A 208 9.10 23.83 -13.21
C SER A 208 8.72 24.78 -12.08
N GLY A 209 9.26 24.53 -10.89
CA GLY A 209 9.17 25.41 -9.73
C GLY A 209 10.02 24.87 -8.60
N ASN A 210 11.33 25.07 -8.68
CA ASN A 210 12.32 24.95 -7.58
C ASN A 210 12.10 23.84 -6.54
N ASN A 211 12.04 22.56 -6.93
CA ASN A 211 12.11 21.47 -5.94
C ASN A 211 13.44 20.72 -6.05
N ILE A 212 14.21 20.85 -4.97
CA ILE A 212 15.38 20.04 -4.65
C ILE A 212 14.97 18.58 -4.75
N LYS A 213 15.79 17.77 -5.42
CA LYS A 213 15.61 16.32 -5.54
C LYS A 213 15.61 15.70 -4.14
N GLU A 214 14.44 15.33 -3.62
CA GLU A 214 14.37 14.55 -2.40
C GLU A 214 14.62 13.08 -2.75
N TYR A 215 15.79 12.57 -2.34
CA TYR A 215 16.00 11.14 -2.19
C TYR A 215 14.98 10.61 -1.16
N ARG A 216 14.66 9.31 -1.19
CA ARG A 216 13.87 8.69 -0.11
C ARG A 216 14.49 9.04 1.23
N THR A 217 13.77 9.85 2.00
CA THR A 217 14.15 10.20 3.36
C THR A 217 12.91 10.07 4.22
N GLN A 218 12.90 9.09 5.12
CA GLN A 218 11.98 9.12 6.24
C GLN A 218 12.20 10.45 6.98
N PRO A 219 11.12 11.20 7.29
CA PRO A 219 11.21 12.38 8.12
C PRO A 219 11.94 12.02 9.40
N ASN A 220 13.13 12.60 9.62
CA ASN A 220 13.86 12.40 10.86
C ASN A 220 13.20 13.21 11.99
N ILE A 221 11.89 13.08 12.20
CA ILE A 221 11.14 13.83 13.22
C ILE A 221 11.72 13.52 14.61
N TRP A 222 12.24 12.31 14.79
CA TRP A 222 13.01 11.94 15.98
C TRP A 222 14.26 12.80 16.19
N LYS A 223 14.88 13.34 15.12
CA LYS A 223 16.03 14.26 15.20
C LYS A 223 15.62 15.67 15.59
N GLU A 224 14.36 16.04 15.56
CA GLU A 224 13.90 17.39 15.92
C GLU A 224 13.39 17.44 17.36
N ASN A 225 12.80 16.34 17.85
CA ASN A 225 12.41 16.19 19.25
C ASN A 225 13.58 15.73 20.14
N ALA A 226 13.95 16.53 21.14
CA ALA A 226 15.08 16.26 22.04
C ALA A 226 14.92 14.95 22.84
N GLU A 227 13.70 14.62 23.24
CA GLU A 227 13.39 13.40 23.97
C GLU A 227 13.50 12.17 23.06
N CYS A 228 12.93 12.23 21.85
CA CYS A 228 13.07 11.17 20.86
C CYS A 228 14.54 10.96 20.44
N ARG A 229 15.32 12.03 20.29
CA ARG A 229 16.78 11.94 20.05
C ARG A 229 17.49 11.19 21.15
N SER A 230 17.20 11.52 22.40
CA SER A 230 17.81 10.84 23.56
C SER A 230 17.47 9.36 23.52
N ARG A 231 16.18 9.03 23.38
CA ARG A 231 15.70 7.64 23.35
C ARG A 231 16.29 6.84 22.18
N MET A 232 16.41 7.42 20.99
CA MET A 232 17.06 6.76 19.85
C MET A 232 18.57 6.56 20.06
N ASN A 233 19.25 7.49 20.72
CA ASN A 233 20.65 7.32 21.10
C ASN A 233 20.82 6.24 22.17
N ASP A 234 19.88 6.12 23.12
CA ASP A 234 19.87 5.08 24.13
C ASP A 234 19.68 3.69 23.49
N ILE A 235 18.72 3.56 22.56
CA ILE A 235 18.51 2.34 21.76
C ILE A 235 19.78 2.01 20.98
N LYS A 236 20.36 2.99 20.26
CA LYS A 236 21.61 2.80 19.53
C LYS A 236 22.75 2.32 20.43
N GLY A 237 22.87 2.88 21.64
CA GLY A 237 23.85 2.47 22.64
C GLY A 237 23.64 1.03 23.12
N ILE A 238 22.39 0.59 23.27
CA ILE A 238 22.06 -0.81 23.60
C ILE A 238 22.42 -1.73 22.43
N LEU A 239 22.06 -1.37 21.20
CA LEU A 239 22.33 -2.18 20.01
C LEU A 239 23.83 -2.37 19.76
N VAL A 240 24.64 -1.31 19.92
CA VAL A 240 26.11 -1.39 19.82
C VAL A 240 26.67 -2.37 20.84
N LYS A 241 26.21 -2.31 22.11
CA LYS A 241 26.64 -3.27 23.14
C LYS A 241 26.26 -4.70 22.81
N ILE A 242 25.08 -4.91 22.22
CA ILE A 242 24.65 -6.25 21.77
C ILE A 242 25.58 -6.74 20.65
N MET A 243 25.89 -5.91 19.66
CA MET A 243 26.82 -6.27 18.58
C MET A 243 28.22 -6.62 19.11
N ASP A 244 28.73 -5.86 20.09
CA ASP A 244 30.03 -6.10 20.70
C ASP A 244 30.09 -7.45 21.46
N ILE A 245 28.99 -7.82 22.12
CA ILE A 245 28.88 -9.08 22.88
C ILE A 245 28.68 -10.28 21.95
N THR A 246 27.92 -10.10 20.87
CA THR A 246 27.47 -11.20 20.00
C THR A 246 28.42 -11.48 18.83
N HIS A 247 29.37 -10.58 18.55
CA HIS A 247 30.27 -10.64 17.41
C HIS A 247 29.54 -10.74 16.05
N TRP A 248 28.31 -10.25 15.96
CA TRP A 248 27.53 -10.26 14.72
C TRP A 248 28.11 -9.31 13.68
N THR A 249 28.23 -9.78 12.43
CA THR A 249 28.76 -8.99 11.31
C THR A 249 27.74 -8.01 10.73
N LYS A 250 26.44 -8.27 10.93
CA LYS A 250 25.32 -7.40 10.52
C LYS A 250 24.08 -7.73 11.35
N SER A 251 23.31 -6.70 11.70
CA SER A 251 22.00 -6.85 12.33
C SER A 251 21.05 -5.78 11.79
N ASP A 252 19.91 -6.24 11.27
CA ASP A 252 18.87 -5.36 10.75
C ASP A 252 17.76 -5.27 11.79
N PHE A 253 17.52 -4.07 12.33
CA PHE A 253 16.48 -3.80 13.32
C PHE A 253 15.34 -3.04 12.66
N TYR A 254 14.13 -3.54 12.83
CA TYR A 254 12.92 -2.90 12.35
C TYR A 254 12.16 -2.32 13.55
N PHE A 255 11.85 -1.04 13.50
CA PHE A 255 11.04 -0.35 14.50
C PHE A 255 9.68 -0.03 13.87
N TYR A 256 8.61 -0.55 14.46
CA TYR A 256 7.24 -0.29 14.02
C TYR A 256 6.46 0.40 15.15
N HIS A 257 5.56 1.31 14.79
CA HIS A 257 4.66 1.94 15.75
C HIS A 257 3.52 0.97 16.07
N VAL A 258 3.67 0.20 17.16
CA VAL A 258 2.57 -0.63 17.67
C VAL A 258 1.81 0.22 18.69
N GLY A 259 0.48 0.29 18.55
CA GLY A 259 -0.40 1.02 19.47
C GLY A 259 -0.09 0.72 20.93
N THR A 260 -0.37 1.69 21.82
CA THR A 260 -0.04 1.67 23.24
C THR A 260 -0.37 0.33 23.92
N ALA A 261 0.64 -0.50 24.14
CA ALA A 261 0.57 -1.69 24.97
C ALA A 261 1.65 -1.60 26.05
N SER A 262 1.24 -1.58 27.33
CA SER A 262 2.13 -1.46 28.48
C SER A 262 2.79 -2.79 28.82
N TYR A 263 4.07 -2.96 28.47
CA TYR A 263 4.91 -4.07 28.94
C TYR A 263 6.33 -3.57 29.25
N THR A 264 6.55 -3.24 30.52
CA THR A 264 7.76 -2.58 31.07
C THR A 264 8.90 -3.55 31.41
N GLN A 265 9.01 -4.73 30.79
CA GLN A 265 10.07 -5.68 31.16
C GLN A 265 10.68 -6.38 29.93
N VAL A 266 11.74 -5.79 29.41
CA VAL A 266 12.66 -6.46 28.47
C VAL A 266 13.69 -7.21 29.32
N PHE A 267 13.88 -8.51 29.08
CA PHE A 267 14.93 -9.28 29.73
C PHE A 267 15.59 -10.23 28.75
N TYR A 268 16.83 -10.59 29.03
CA TYR A 268 17.53 -11.67 28.36
C TYR A 268 18.35 -12.48 29.36
N TYR A 269 18.78 -13.66 28.96
CA TYR A 269 19.62 -14.53 29.77
C TYR A 269 21.07 -14.44 29.32
N LYS A 270 21.99 -14.21 30.26
CA LYS A 270 23.43 -14.33 30.06
C LYS A 270 23.90 -15.63 30.73
N GLY A 271 23.96 -16.72 29.97
CA GLY A 271 24.08 -18.06 30.56
C GLY A 271 22.80 -18.42 31.32
N ASN A 272 22.91 -18.76 32.61
CA ASN A 272 21.75 -19.05 33.48
C ASN A 272 21.23 -17.83 34.26
N GLU A 273 21.85 -16.66 34.12
CA GLU A 273 21.44 -15.46 34.85
C GLU A 273 20.47 -14.60 34.03
N LEU A 274 19.36 -14.23 34.65
CA LEU A 274 18.34 -13.34 34.09
C LEU A 274 18.76 -11.87 34.26
N VAL A 275 18.95 -11.17 33.15
CA VAL A 275 19.28 -9.74 33.12
C VAL A 275 18.06 -8.96 32.64
N LYS A 276 17.53 -8.09 33.52
CA LYS A 276 16.34 -7.25 33.25
C LYS A 276 16.74 -5.83 32.89
N PHE A 277 16.08 -5.27 31.89
CA PHE A 277 16.12 -3.85 31.56
C PHE A 277 14.78 -3.21 31.95
N ASN A 278 14.86 -2.16 32.78
CA ASN A 278 13.74 -1.25 32.98
C ASN A 278 13.82 -0.18 31.89
N LEU A 279 12.88 -0.23 30.95
CA LEU A 279 12.73 0.79 29.92
C LEU A 279 11.37 1.46 30.11
N ASP A 280 11.35 2.80 30.13
CA ASP A 280 10.12 3.61 30.16
C ASP A 280 9.48 3.75 28.77
N ILE A 281 9.66 2.74 27.91
CA ILE A 281 9.12 2.64 26.55
C ILE A 281 8.84 1.18 26.22
N ASN A 282 7.67 0.94 25.63
CA ASN A 282 7.24 -0.39 25.21
C ASN A 282 7.90 -0.72 23.87
N ILE A 283 8.72 -1.77 23.83
CA ILE A 283 9.37 -2.26 22.61
C ILE A 283 9.04 -3.75 22.46
N SER A 284 8.22 -4.09 21.46
CA SER A 284 8.01 -5.48 21.05
C SER A 284 9.12 -5.89 20.09
N MET A 285 10.02 -6.78 20.54
CA MET A 285 11.10 -7.33 19.69
C MET A 285 10.75 -8.75 19.28
N TYR A 286 10.57 -8.99 17.98
CA TYR A 286 10.44 -10.33 17.41
C TYR A 286 11.81 -10.84 16.95
N LEU A 287 12.31 -11.88 17.62
CA LEU A 287 13.47 -12.63 17.15
C LEU A 287 12.99 -13.69 16.16
N SER A 288 13.37 -13.55 14.89
CA SER A 288 12.85 -14.38 13.80
C SER A 288 13.37 -15.83 13.81
N ARG A 289 14.37 -16.17 14.63
CA ARG A 289 14.92 -17.53 14.78
C ARG A 289 15.49 -17.77 16.18
N LYS A 290 15.45 -19.04 16.63
CA LYS A 290 16.14 -19.52 17.85
C LYS A 290 17.65 -19.37 17.67
N VAL A 291 18.32 -18.70 18.60
CA VAL A 291 19.79 -18.62 18.66
C VAL A 291 20.27 -19.86 19.42
N GLU A 292 20.95 -20.77 18.73
CA GLU A 292 21.69 -21.87 19.36
C GLU A 292 23.18 -21.53 19.34
N ASN A 293 23.88 -21.85 20.44
CA ASN A 293 25.32 -21.56 20.64
C ASN A 293 26.22 -22.31 19.66
#